data_AF-Q4TIL6-F1
#
_entry.id   AF-Q4TIL6-F1
#
_cell.length_a   1.000
_cell.length_b   1.000
_cell.length_c   1.000
_cell.angle_alpha   90.00
_cell.angle_beta   90.00
_cell.angle_gamma   90.00
#
_symmetry.space_group_name_H-M   'P 1'
#
loop_
_entity.id
_entity.type
_entity.pdbx_description
1 polymer ?
#
loop_
_entity_poly.entity_id
_entity_poly.type
_entity_poly.pdbx_seq_one_letter_code
_entity_poly.pdbx_strand_id
1 'polypeptide(L)'
;QKVRLQSGLVRQLQVQFLWYGTRASQEKSGAYLFLPSQEGAQVGPGPGPGPRRTPSSSCGDYLFVLQLYSSPEPPLVRVSRGPVFSDITTRFQHVTHRVRLYHLDGPAGRSLEISNLVDIRSEVNNELAMRLLTDVANGNRFYTDLNGFQMQQRRTLPKLPLQANVYPMTSAALLQDSASRLTLLSAQSQGVASLKPGELEVMLDRRLQQDDNRGLGQGVTDNKLTASLYRLLVEDRR
;
A
#
# COMPACT_ATOMS: atom_id res chain seq x y z
N GLN A 1 9.57 1.54 12.57
CA GLN A 1 8.99 1.81 13.90
C GLN A 1 8.87 0.50 14.67
N LYS A 2 8.92 0.52 16.00
CA LYS A 2 8.69 -0.65 16.86
C LYS A 2 7.39 -0.42 17.62
N VAL A 3 6.45 -1.36 17.58
CA VAL A 3 5.17 -1.27 18.29
C VAL A 3 5.19 -2.29 19.42
N ARG A 4 4.93 -1.84 20.65
CA ARG A 4 4.90 -2.72 21.83
C ARG A 4 3.46 -3.11 22.15
N LEU A 5 3.21 -4.41 22.27
CA LEU A 5 1.95 -5.00 22.69
C LEU A 5 1.77 -4.94 24.21
N GLN A 6 0.55 -5.18 24.67
CA GLN A 6 0.22 -5.26 26.09
C GLN A 6 0.95 -6.43 26.78
N SER A 7 1.17 -7.54 26.06
CA SER A 7 2.04 -8.64 26.48
C SER A 7 3.53 -8.27 26.65
N GLY A 8 3.93 -7.06 26.23
CA GLY A 8 5.33 -6.64 26.18
C GLY A 8 6.06 -7.03 24.88
N LEU A 9 5.44 -7.83 24.01
CA LEU A 9 5.99 -8.21 22.71
C LEU A 9 6.19 -6.97 21.83
N VAL A 10 7.37 -6.82 21.24
CA VAL A 10 7.68 -5.70 20.34
C VAL A 10 7.69 -6.18 18.91
N ARG A 11 6.73 -5.72 18.12
CA ARG A 11 6.63 -5.97 16.68
C ARG A 11 7.37 -4.89 15.89
N GLN A 12 8.02 -5.31 14.82
CA GLN A 12 8.61 -4.37 13.86
C GLN A 12 7.53 -3.96 12.87
N LEU A 13 7.40 -2.66 12.64
CA LEU A 13 6.50 -2.10 11.66
C LEU A 13 7.24 -1.05 10.85
N GLN A 14 7.36 -1.25 9.56
CA GLN A 14 7.90 -0.25 8.64
C GLN A 14 6.85 0.09 7.59
N VAL A 15 6.69 1.39 7.35
CA VAL A 15 5.89 1.89 6.24
C VAL A 15 6.82 2.19 5.07
N GLN A 16 6.46 1.71 3.89
CA GLN A 16 7.09 2.04 2.62
C GLN A 16 6.02 2.53 1.65
N PHE A 17 6.44 3.32 0.66
CA PHE A 17 5.61 3.65 -0.49
C PHE A 17 6.18 2.98 -1.73
N LEU A 18 5.33 2.68 -2.70
CA LEU A 18 5.67 1.93 -3.90
C LEU A 18 4.98 2.54 -5.08
N TRP A 19 5.62 2.43 -6.23
CA TRP A 19 5.00 2.73 -7.51
C TRP A 19 4.83 1.47 -8.35
N TYR A 20 3.67 1.36 -8.98
CA TYR A 20 3.37 0.44 -10.06
C TYR A 20 3.23 1.23 -11.36
N GLY A 21 3.90 0.77 -12.43
CA GLY A 21 3.69 1.29 -13.78
C GLY A 21 2.65 0.47 -14.55
N THR A 22 2.16 1.00 -15.66
CA THR A 22 1.34 0.24 -16.62
C THR A 22 2.17 -0.43 -17.71
N ARG A 23 1.68 -1.54 -18.27
CA ARG A 23 2.31 -2.21 -19.41
C ARG A 23 2.26 -1.36 -20.68
N ALA A 24 3.24 -1.56 -21.57
CA ALA A 24 3.24 -1.00 -22.92
C ALA A 24 2.43 -1.83 -23.95
N SER A 25 1.88 -2.98 -23.53
CA SER A 25 1.10 -3.91 -24.38
C SER A 25 -0.25 -3.34 -24.83
N GLN A 26 -0.98 -4.10 -25.68
CA GLN A 26 -2.34 -3.74 -26.10
C GLN A 26 -3.31 -3.66 -24.91
N GLU A 27 -3.22 -4.58 -23.94
CA GLU A 27 -3.93 -4.44 -22.67
C GLU A 27 -3.08 -3.62 -21.68
N LYS A 28 -3.68 -2.55 -21.15
CA LYS A 28 -3.03 -1.58 -20.25
C LYS A 28 -3.90 -1.39 -19.01
N SER A 29 -3.31 -0.92 -17.91
CA SER A 29 -4.10 -0.41 -16.79
C SER A 29 -4.97 0.75 -17.29
N GLY A 30 -6.20 0.83 -16.78
CA GLY A 30 -7.13 1.94 -16.97
C GLY A 30 -8.09 1.98 -15.78
N ALA A 31 -9.27 2.57 -15.91
CA ALA A 31 -10.18 2.77 -14.78
C ALA A 31 -10.57 1.45 -14.06
N TYR A 32 -10.66 0.34 -14.77
CA TYR A 32 -11.12 -0.96 -14.26
C TYR A 32 -9.97 -1.97 -14.11
N LEU A 33 -9.05 -2.01 -15.06
CA LEU A 33 -7.97 -2.99 -15.08
C LEU A 33 -6.76 -2.48 -14.30
N PHE A 34 -6.22 -3.35 -13.45
CA PHE A 34 -4.89 -3.20 -12.87
C PHE A 34 -3.94 -4.19 -13.54
N LEU A 35 -3.05 -3.70 -14.39
CA LEU A 35 -2.11 -4.51 -15.16
C LEU A 35 -0.70 -3.95 -14.99
N PRO A 36 -0.06 -4.20 -13.84
CA PRO A 36 1.24 -3.63 -13.56
C PRO A 36 2.32 -4.16 -14.52
N SER A 37 3.27 -3.29 -14.87
CA SER A 37 4.44 -3.61 -15.70
C SER A 37 5.48 -4.39 -14.90
N GLN A 38 6.24 -5.27 -15.57
CA GLN A 38 7.42 -5.92 -14.98
C GLN A 38 8.65 -5.00 -14.92
N GLU A 39 8.54 -3.74 -15.37
CA GLU A 39 9.64 -2.78 -15.43
C GLU A 39 9.54 -1.69 -14.33
N GLY A 40 8.49 -1.71 -13.50
CA GLY A 40 8.23 -0.67 -12.51
C GLY A 40 7.59 0.58 -13.12
N ALA A 41 7.52 1.65 -12.33
CA ALA A 41 6.88 2.91 -12.70
C ALA A 41 7.75 3.78 -13.60
N GLN A 42 7.10 4.60 -14.44
CA GLN A 42 7.81 5.54 -15.32
C GLN A 42 8.04 6.84 -14.55
N VAL A 43 9.28 7.14 -14.18
CA VAL A 43 9.63 8.35 -13.42
C VAL A 43 10.12 9.45 -14.39
N GLY A 44 9.27 10.42 -14.71
CA GLY A 44 9.63 11.72 -15.35
C GLY A 44 10.13 11.68 -16.81
N PRO A 45 10.24 12.85 -17.50
CA PRO A 45 10.53 12.91 -18.93
C PRO A 45 12.03 12.90 -19.20
N GLY A 46 12.52 11.84 -19.84
CA GLY A 46 13.85 11.79 -20.43
C GLY A 46 14.03 10.54 -21.30
N PRO A 47 14.21 10.65 -22.62
CA PRO A 47 14.52 9.50 -23.45
C PRO A 47 16.03 9.24 -23.33
N GLY A 48 16.40 8.29 -22.49
CA GLY A 48 17.73 7.69 -22.47
C GLY A 48 17.63 6.21 -22.80
N PRO A 49 18.36 5.67 -23.81
CA PRO A 49 18.28 4.26 -24.14
C PRO A 49 19.00 3.45 -23.07
N GLY A 50 18.26 2.92 -22.10
CA GLY A 50 18.75 1.89 -21.19
C GLY A 50 18.94 0.56 -21.93
N PRO A 51 19.94 -0.26 -21.57
CA PRO A 51 20.27 -1.46 -22.33
C PRO A 51 19.14 -2.49 -22.25
N ARG A 52 18.73 -3.02 -23.42
CA ARG A 52 17.83 -4.18 -23.55
C ARG A 52 18.41 -5.35 -22.75
N ARG A 53 17.78 -5.70 -21.62
CA ARG A 53 18.03 -6.95 -20.92
C ARG A 53 16.99 -7.98 -21.38
N THR A 54 17.47 -9.11 -21.86
CA THR A 54 16.64 -10.23 -22.31
C THR A 54 15.86 -10.81 -21.11
N PRO A 55 14.58 -11.18 -21.28
CA PRO A 55 13.83 -11.77 -20.19
C PRO A 55 14.26 -13.24 -20.02
N SER A 56 14.92 -13.56 -18.91
CA SER A 56 15.07 -14.95 -18.47
C SER A 56 13.74 -15.43 -17.91
N SER A 57 13.23 -16.55 -18.45
CA SER A 57 11.99 -17.18 -18.04
C SER A 57 12.10 -17.86 -16.66
N SER A 58 12.04 -17.09 -15.58
CA SER A 58 11.58 -17.62 -14.31
C SER A 58 10.30 -16.89 -13.88
N CYS A 59 9.20 -17.64 -13.97
CA CYS A 59 7.93 -17.29 -13.38
C CYS A 59 8.10 -17.31 -11.85
N GLY A 60 7.89 -16.19 -11.15
CA GLY A 60 7.72 -16.21 -9.70
C GLY A 60 8.12 -14.95 -8.92
N ASP A 61 8.97 -14.08 -9.45
CA ASP A 61 9.50 -12.99 -8.64
C ASP A 61 8.67 -11.71 -8.81
N TYR A 62 7.66 -11.54 -7.94
CA TYR A 62 6.96 -10.25 -7.76
C TYR A 62 7.93 -9.08 -7.50
N LEU A 63 9.17 -9.37 -7.10
CA LEU A 63 10.23 -8.38 -6.89
C LEU A 63 10.51 -7.49 -8.11
N PHE A 64 10.34 -8.00 -9.34
CA PHE A 64 10.66 -7.24 -10.56
C PHE A 64 9.56 -6.23 -10.96
N VAL A 65 8.35 -6.39 -10.44
CA VAL A 65 7.18 -5.55 -10.80
C VAL A 65 7.14 -4.23 -9.99
N LEU A 66 7.90 -4.17 -8.90
CA LEU A 66 7.73 -3.21 -7.81
C LEU A 66 8.88 -2.23 -7.74
N GLN A 67 8.59 -0.94 -7.91
CA GLN A 67 9.57 0.11 -7.65
C GLN A 67 9.33 0.74 -6.29
N LEU A 68 10.34 0.71 -5.42
CA LEU A 68 10.29 1.43 -4.16
C LEU A 68 10.18 2.94 -4.45
N TYR A 69 9.25 3.61 -3.79
CA TYR A 69 9.13 5.06 -3.88
C TYR A 69 10.45 5.70 -3.45
N SER A 70 11.01 6.51 -4.35
CA SER A 70 12.19 7.32 -4.08
C SER A 70 11.86 8.77 -4.36
N SER A 71 12.31 9.65 -3.47
CA SER A 71 12.23 11.10 -3.63
C SER A 71 13.64 11.62 -3.91
N PRO A 72 13.83 12.53 -4.89
CA PRO A 72 15.14 13.10 -5.17
C PRO A 72 15.69 13.90 -3.98
N GLU A 73 14.80 14.54 -3.23
CA GLU A 73 15.13 15.28 -2.01
C GLU A 73 14.77 14.48 -0.75
N PRO A 74 15.56 14.62 0.33
CA PRO A 74 15.20 14.02 1.61
C PRO A 74 13.89 14.61 2.12
N PRO A 75 12.99 13.81 2.68
CA PRO A 75 11.68 14.30 3.09
C PRO A 75 11.77 15.21 4.30
N LEU A 76 10.93 16.24 4.36
CA LEU A 76 10.77 17.07 5.54
C LEU A 76 10.05 16.24 6.63
N VAL A 77 10.69 16.05 7.77
CA VAL A 77 10.12 15.36 8.93
C VAL A 77 9.79 16.36 10.02
N ARG A 78 8.52 16.44 10.41
CA ARG A 78 8.04 17.20 11.56
C ARG A 78 7.60 16.26 12.66
N VAL A 79 8.15 16.44 13.86
CA VAL A 79 7.73 15.72 15.07
C VAL A 79 7.00 16.70 15.98
N SER A 80 5.78 16.37 16.37
CA SER A 80 4.99 17.15 17.33
C SER A 80 4.73 16.28 18.56
N ARG A 81 4.94 16.84 19.75
CA ARG A 81 4.64 16.18 21.03
C ARG A 81 3.74 17.08 21.85
N GLY A 82 2.64 16.53 22.33
CA GLY A 82 1.71 17.23 23.21
C GLY A 82 1.16 16.30 24.29
N PRO A 83 0.42 16.85 25.26
CA PRO A 83 -0.17 16.05 26.33
C PRO A 83 -1.24 15.06 25.82
N VAL A 84 -1.96 15.42 24.74
CA VAL A 84 -3.05 14.60 24.19
C VAL A 84 -2.58 13.58 23.15
N PHE A 85 -1.55 13.91 22.38
CA PHE A 85 -1.00 13.02 21.35
C PHE A 85 0.43 13.39 21.00
N SER A 86 1.13 12.45 20.38
CA SER A 86 2.37 12.69 19.64
C SER A 86 2.16 12.30 18.18
N ASP A 87 2.70 13.07 17.24
CA ASP A 87 2.69 12.72 15.83
C ASP A 87 4.02 12.96 15.12
N ILE A 88 4.22 12.19 14.06
CA ILE A 88 5.32 12.33 13.12
C ILE A 88 4.66 12.55 11.76
N THR A 89 4.95 13.69 11.14
CA THR A 89 4.52 14.01 9.77
C THR A 89 5.74 14.05 8.87
N THR A 90 5.78 13.16 7.89
CA THR A 90 6.81 13.10 6.85
C THR A 90 6.21 13.57 5.55
N ARG A 91 6.78 14.62 4.96
CA ARG A 91 6.38 15.16 3.65
C ARG A 91 7.34 14.68 2.58
N PHE A 92 6.86 13.77 1.75
CA PHE A 92 7.46 13.38 0.48
C PHE A 92 6.86 14.24 -0.65
N GLN A 93 7.46 14.19 -1.83
CA GLN A 93 6.95 14.88 -3.02
C GLN A 93 5.46 14.61 -3.30
N HIS A 94 5.03 13.33 -3.28
CA HIS A 94 3.66 12.94 -3.62
C HIS A 94 2.78 12.57 -2.43
N VAL A 95 3.37 12.46 -1.23
CA VAL A 95 2.68 11.96 -0.04
C VAL A 95 3.08 12.75 1.19
N THR A 96 2.09 13.34 1.86
CA THR A 96 2.23 13.73 3.26
C THR A 96 1.74 12.57 4.13
N HIS A 97 2.67 11.84 4.72
CA HIS A 97 2.40 10.71 5.60
C HIS A 97 2.46 11.16 7.06
N ARG A 98 1.40 10.92 7.82
CA ARG A 98 1.33 11.22 9.26
C ARG A 98 1.02 9.97 10.04
N VAL A 99 1.82 9.71 11.08
CA VAL A 99 1.52 8.70 12.10
C VAL A 99 1.28 9.42 13.42
N ARG A 100 0.17 9.13 14.07
CA ARG A 100 -0.22 9.72 15.35
C ARG A 100 -0.52 8.64 16.38
N LEU A 101 -0.04 8.88 17.59
CA LEU A 101 -0.33 8.10 18.79
C LEU A 101 -1.05 8.99 19.80
N TYR A 102 -2.25 8.60 20.22
CA TYR A 102 -3.00 9.30 21.25
C TYR A 102 -2.51 8.87 22.64
N HIS A 103 -2.35 9.82 23.55
CA HIS A 103 -2.02 9.59 24.96
C HIS A 103 -3.32 9.50 25.79
N LEU A 104 -4.27 8.71 25.31
CA LEU A 104 -5.60 8.58 25.91
C LEU A 104 -5.84 7.14 26.31
N ASP A 105 -6.57 6.94 27.39
CA ASP A 105 -7.07 5.61 27.73
C ASP A 105 -8.15 5.17 26.72
N GLY A 106 -8.17 3.87 26.41
CA GLY A 106 -9.15 3.26 25.51
C GLY A 106 -8.62 2.92 24.11
N PRO A 107 -9.52 2.59 23.15
CA PRO A 107 -9.12 2.07 21.84
C PRO A 107 -8.25 3.02 21.01
N ALA A 108 -8.46 4.34 21.16
CA ALA A 108 -7.70 5.35 20.42
C ALA A 108 -6.22 5.41 20.84
N GLY A 109 -5.91 5.24 22.14
CA GLY A 109 -4.51 5.18 22.61
C GLY A 109 -3.84 3.82 22.40
N ARG A 110 -4.62 2.77 22.09
CA ARG A 110 -4.12 1.43 21.77
C ARG A 110 -3.94 1.18 20.27
N SER A 111 -4.14 2.20 19.43
CA SER A 111 -3.99 2.11 17.98
C SER A 111 -3.14 3.26 17.45
N LEU A 112 -2.51 3.04 16.30
CA LEU A 112 -1.82 4.08 15.56
C LEU A 112 -2.76 4.65 14.51
N GLU A 113 -2.99 5.95 14.53
CA GLU A 113 -3.67 6.65 13.44
C GLU A 113 -2.65 6.93 12.33
N ILE A 114 -2.96 6.48 11.12
CA ILE A 114 -2.15 6.73 9.93
C ILE A 114 -2.99 7.59 8.98
N SER A 115 -2.43 8.70 8.51
CA SER A 115 -3.05 9.55 7.49
C SER A 115 -2.09 9.76 6.34
N ASN A 116 -2.59 9.56 5.12
CA ASN A 116 -1.87 9.84 3.89
C ASN A 116 -2.64 10.91 3.13
N LEU A 117 -2.02 12.05 2.86
CA LEU A 117 -2.51 13.01 1.87
C LEU A 117 -1.67 12.84 0.61
N VAL A 118 -2.32 12.38 -0.45
CA VAL A 118 -1.71 11.97 -1.72
C VAL A 118 -1.99 13.03 -2.78
N ASP A 119 -0.93 13.39 -3.52
CA ASP A 119 -1.01 14.25 -4.70
C ASP A 119 -0.17 13.63 -5.82
N ILE A 120 -0.83 12.99 -6.78
CA ILE A 120 -0.19 12.35 -7.94
C ILE A 120 -0.56 13.04 -9.26
N ARG A 121 -1.05 14.28 -9.21
CA ARG A 121 -1.53 15.00 -10.41
C ARG A 121 -0.45 15.23 -11.47
N SER A 122 0.81 15.31 -11.04
CA SER A 122 1.99 15.43 -11.90
C SER A 122 2.41 14.13 -12.57
N GLU A 123 1.91 12.99 -12.09
CA GLU A 123 2.37 11.69 -12.52
C GLU A 123 1.72 11.25 -13.83
N VAL A 124 2.33 10.26 -14.49
CA VAL A 124 1.80 9.69 -15.72
C VAL A 124 1.97 8.19 -15.66
N ASN A 125 0.86 7.46 -15.78
CA ASN A 125 0.86 6.01 -15.85
C ASN A 125 1.46 5.30 -14.63
N ASN A 126 1.23 5.89 -13.46
CA ASN A 126 1.73 5.43 -12.18
C ASN A 126 0.57 5.20 -11.19
N GLU A 127 0.69 4.13 -10.41
CA GLU A 127 -0.23 3.77 -9.35
C GLU A 127 0.55 3.69 -8.03
N LEU A 128 0.15 4.49 -7.05
CA LEU A 128 0.84 4.63 -5.76
C LEU A 128 0.25 3.67 -4.74
N ALA A 129 1.11 2.92 -4.05
CA ALA A 129 0.71 2.06 -2.95
C ALA A 129 1.51 2.36 -1.67
N MET A 130 0.88 2.11 -0.51
CA MET A 130 1.52 2.03 0.79
C MET A 130 1.75 0.56 1.14
N ARG A 131 2.94 0.18 1.59
CA ARG A 131 3.25 -1.15 2.12
C ARG A 131 3.61 -1.08 3.59
N LEU A 132 2.92 -1.89 4.39
CA LEU A 132 3.26 -2.18 5.77
C LEU A 132 4.11 -3.45 5.80
N LEU A 133 5.34 -3.33 6.29
CA LEU A 133 6.25 -4.44 6.53
C LEU A 133 6.25 -4.79 8.01
N THR A 134 6.04 -6.06 8.32
CA THR A 134 5.85 -6.57 9.67
C THR A 134 6.60 -7.89 9.86
N ASP A 135 6.85 -8.25 11.12
CA ASP A 135 7.38 -9.56 11.51
C ASP A 135 6.28 -10.60 11.81
N VAL A 136 5.04 -10.36 11.37
CA VAL A 136 3.93 -11.32 11.51
C VAL A 136 4.12 -12.47 10.54
N ALA A 137 4.21 -13.69 11.06
CA ALA A 137 4.45 -14.90 10.26
C ALA A 137 3.13 -15.46 9.66
N ASN A 138 2.48 -14.70 8.78
CA ASN A 138 1.18 -15.07 8.17
C ASN A 138 1.28 -16.06 6.99
N GLY A 139 2.48 -16.43 6.56
CA GLY A 139 2.69 -17.26 5.37
C GLY A 139 2.10 -16.58 4.13
N ASN A 140 1.26 -17.30 3.38
CA ASN A 140 0.56 -16.77 2.21
C ASN A 140 -0.91 -16.41 2.48
N ARG A 141 -1.29 -16.18 3.73
CA ARG A 141 -2.69 -15.92 4.14
C ARG A 141 -2.85 -14.53 4.69
N PHE A 142 -3.92 -13.87 4.30
CA PHE A 142 -4.37 -12.61 4.89
C PHE A 142 -5.89 -12.57 4.84
N TYR A 143 -6.52 -11.57 5.43
CA TYR A 143 -7.98 -11.48 5.44
C TYR A 143 -8.40 -10.08 5.04
N THR A 144 -9.47 -10.00 4.27
CA THR A 144 -10.12 -8.74 3.91
C THR A 144 -11.60 -8.84 4.22
N ASP A 145 -12.22 -7.72 4.56
CA ASP A 145 -13.64 -7.66 4.76
C ASP A 145 -14.42 -7.78 3.44
N LEU A 146 -15.67 -8.20 3.54
CA LEU A 146 -16.67 -8.14 2.49
C LEU A 146 -17.75 -7.15 2.92
N ASN A 147 -17.70 -5.93 2.36
CA ASN A 147 -18.65 -4.85 2.61
C ASN A 147 -18.80 -4.50 4.09
N GLY A 148 -17.72 -4.58 4.88
CA GLY A 148 -17.71 -4.30 6.31
C GLY A 148 -18.48 -5.29 7.17
N PHE A 149 -18.97 -6.40 6.61
CA PHE A 149 -19.80 -7.36 7.33
C PHE A 149 -19.03 -8.57 7.85
N GLN A 150 -18.37 -9.31 6.95
CA GLN A 150 -17.65 -10.53 7.29
C GLN A 150 -16.19 -10.46 6.87
N MET A 151 -15.31 -11.07 7.66
CA MET A 151 -13.89 -11.22 7.31
C MET A 151 -13.67 -12.51 6.54
N GLN A 152 -13.16 -12.40 5.31
CA GLN A 152 -12.89 -13.53 4.44
C GLN A 152 -11.38 -13.80 4.36
N GLN A 153 -10.98 -15.06 4.56
CA GLN A 153 -9.60 -15.47 4.35
C GLN A 153 -9.24 -15.46 2.86
N ARG A 154 -8.13 -14.81 2.53
CA ARG A 154 -7.49 -14.77 1.21
C ARG A 154 -6.20 -15.59 1.24
N ARG A 155 -5.82 -16.11 0.07
CA ARG A 155 -4.57 -16.84 -0.11
C ARG A 155 -3.84 -16.28 -1.32
N THR A 156 -2.60 -15.86 -1.11
CA THR A 156 -1.73 -15.43 -2.20
C THR A 156 -1.25 -16.66 -2.95
N LEU A 157 -1.55 -16.71 -4.25
CA LEU A 157 -1.25 -17.82 -5.13
C LEU A 157 -0.21 -17.37 -6.16
N PRO A 158 1.04 -17.88 -6.10
CA PRO A 158 2.09 -17.48 -7.01
C PRO A 158 1.83 -17.91 -8.47
N LYS A 159 0.98 -18.92 -8.67
CA LYS A 159 0.52 -19.34 -10.00
C LYS A 159 -0.39 -18.32 -10.69
N LEU A 160 -0.94 -17.36 -9.93
CA LEU A 160 -1.79 -16.30 -10.45
C LEU A 160 -0.97 -15.02 -10.63
N PRO A 161 -1.31 -14.19 -11.63
CA PRO A 161 -0.62 -12.91 -11.82
C PRO A 161 -0.86 -11.99 -10.62
N LEU A 162 0.00 -10.96 -10.45
CA LEU A 162 -0.02 -10.07 -9.29
C LEU A 162 -1.40 -9.47 -9.04
N GLN A 163 -2.04 -8.93 -10.09
CA GLN A 163 -3.33 -8.27 -10.00
C GLN A 163 -4.47 -9.20 -9.54
N ALA A 164 -4.33 -10.52 -9.74
CA ALA A 164 -5.32 -11.49 -9.29
C ALA A 164 -5.22 -11.79 -7.79
N ASN A 165 -4.16 -11.33 -7.11
CA ASN A 165 -3.98 -11.42 -5.67
C ASN A 165 -4.35 -10.10 -4.96
N VAL A 166 -4.88 -9.11 -5.68
CA VAL A 166 -5.41 -7.86 -5.10
C VAL A 166 -6.90 -8.04 -4.83
N TYR A 167 -7.34 -7.71 -3.62
CA TYR A 167 -8.73 -7.83 -3.17
C TYR A 167 -9.24 -6.49 -2.64
N PRO A 168 -10.57 -6.27 -2.66
CA PRO A 168 -11.15 -5.11 -1.99
C PRO A 168 -10.97 -5.22 -0.47
N MET A 169 -10.60 -4.11 0.14
CA MET A 169 -10.75 -3.80 1.56
C MET A 169 -11.73 -2.64 1.64
N THR A 170 -12.94 -2.89 2.12
CA THR A 170 -13.95 -1.83 2.28
C THR A 170 -13.85 -1.15 3.63
N SER A 171 -13.44 -1.87 4.68
CA SER A 171 -13.24 -1.30 6.03
C SER A 171 -12.05 -1.88 6.77
N ALA A 172 -11.61 -3.12 6.48
CA ALA A 172 -10.57 -3.78 7.26
C ALA A 172 -9.80 -4.85 6.49
N ALA A 173 -8.48 -4.87 6.69
CA ALA A 173 -7.62 -5.99 6.31
C ALA A 173 -6.73 -6.38 7.49
N LEU A 174 -6.40 -7.66 7.60
CA LEU A 174 -5.54 -8.13 8.70
C LEU A 174 -4.54 -9.20 8.28
N LEU A 175 -3.40 -9.16 8.96
CA LEU A 175 -2.37 -10.20 9.02
C LEU A 175 -2.43 -10.85 10.40
N GLN A 176 -2.24 -12.16 10.49
CA GLN A 176 -2.16 -12.84 11.78
C GLN A 176 -1.27 -14.07 11.73
N ASP A 177 -0.58 -14.33 12.84
CA ASP A 177 0.15 -15.55 13.12
C ASP A 177 -0.39 -16.20 14.41
N SER A 178 0.32 -17.14 15.03
CA SER A 178 -0.12 -17.80 16.26
C SER A 178 -0.03 -16.92 17.52
N ALA A 179 0.71 -15.81 17.47
CA ALA A 179 0.99 -14.97 18.63
C ALA A 179 0.24 -13.63 18.58
N SER A 180 0.14 -13.02 17.40
CA SER A 180 -0.39 -11.67 17.24
C SER A 180 -1.23 -11.50 15.98
N ARG A 181 -2.07 -10.47 16.01
CA ARG A 181 -2.86 -9.98 14.89
C ARG A 181 -2.51 -8.51 14.65
N LEU A 182 -2.34 -8.16 13.38
CA LEU A 182 -2.22 -6.79 12.93
C LEU A 182 -3.43 -6.49 12.05
N THR A 183 -4.26 -5.55 12.47
CA THR A 183 -5.49 -5.15 11.80
C THR A 183 -5.36 -3.71 11.33
N LEU A 184 -5.48 -3.49 10.02
CA LEU A 184 -5.57 -2.17 9.41
C LEU A 184 -7.04 -1.86 9.13
N LEU A 185 -7.60 -0.91 9.88
CA LEU A 185 -8.90 -0.33 9.61
C LEU A 185 -8.75 0.85 8.67
N SER A 186 -9.69 1.00 7.74
CA SER A 186 -9.68 2.05 6.72
C SER A 186 -10.97 2.86 6.76
N ALA A 187 -10.87 4.17 6.59
CA ALA A 187 -12.03 5.05 6.44
C ALA A 187 -12.59 5.08 5.00
N GLN A 188 -11.88 4.44 4.06
CA GLN A 188 -12.22 4.41 2.64
C GLN A 188 -11.92 3.04 2.02
N SER A 189 -12.68 2.66 0.99
CA SER A 189 -12.48 1.41 0.26
C SER A 189 -11.27 1.47 -0.65
N GLN A 190 -10.37 0.49 -0.56
CA GLN A 190 -9.14 0.44 -1.36
C GLN A 190 -8.80 -1.01 -1.77
N GLY A 191 -7.96 -1.15 -2.80
CA GLY A 191 -7.38 -2.44 -3.17
C GLY A 191 -6.24 -2.79 -2.22
N VAL A 192 -6.19 -4.04 -1.75
CA VAL A 192 -5.14 -4.53 -0.86
C VAL A 192 -4.59 -5.88 -1.29
N ALA A 193 -3.34 -6.16 -0.95
CA ALA A 193 -2.70 -7.45 -1.20
C ALA A 193 -1.67 -7.78 -0.11
N SER A 194 -1.42 -9.06 0.12
CA SER A 194 -0.27 -9.56 0.89
C SER A 194 0.59 -10.42 -0.02
N LEU A 195 1.48 -9.79 -0.78
CA LEU A 195 2.25 -10.47 -1.83
C LEU A 195 3.37 -11.33 -1.27
N LYS A 196 3.89 -10.99 -0.09
CA LYS A 196 4.88 -11.76 0.65
C LYS A 196 4.48 -11.87 2.13
N PRO A 197 4.99 -12.90 2.85
CA PRO A 197 4.79 -13.00 4.29
C PRO A 197 5.26 -11.73 5.01
N GLY A 198 4.47 -11.27 5.98
CA GLY A 198 4.72 -10.07 6.76
C GLY A 198 4.34 -8.75 6.06
N GLU A 199 3.93 -8.77 4.79
CA GLU A 199 3.62 -7.57 4.02
C GLU A 199 2.10 -7.37 3.84
N LEU A 200 1.63 -6.12 3.99
CA LEU A 200 0.29 -5.69 3.60
C LEU A 200 0.40 -4.42 2.75
N GLU A 201 -0.06 -4.49 1.51
CA GLU A 201 -0.08 -3.39 0.56
C GLU A 201 -1.49 -2.81 0.42
N VAL A 202 -1.57 -1.49 0.31
CA VAL A 202 -2.80 -0.73 0.15
C VAL A 202 -2.61 0.25 -1.01
N MET A 203 -3.44 0.13 -2.04
CA MET A 203 -3.45 1.04 -3.18
C MET A 203 -4.04 2.38 -2.75
N LEU A 204 -3.30 3.46 -2.95
CA LEU A 204 -3.67 4.80 -2.48
C LEU A 204 -4.38 5.60 -3.56
N ASP A 205 -3.76 5.75 -4.73
CA ASP A 205 -4.30 6.50 -5.86
C ASP A 205 -3.62 6.02 -7.16
N ARG A 206 -4.24 6.27 -8.31
CA ARG A 206 -3.75 5.85 -9.62
C ARG A 206 -4.04 6.88 -10.71
N ARG A 207 -3.07 7.11 -11.59
CA ARG A 207 -3.18 8.05 -12.70
C ARG A 207 -2.72 7.42 -14.00
N LEU A 208 -3.63 7.33 -14.98
CA LEU A 208 -3.49 6.51 -16.17
C LEU A 208 -3.97 7.29 -17.40
N GLN A 209 -3.14 7.40 -18.43
CA GLN A 209 -3.42 8.24 -19.61
C GLN A 209 -4.26 7.55 -20.69
N GLN A 210 -4.54 6.27 -20.53
CA GLN A 210 -5.22 5.45 -21.53
C GLN A 210 -6.50 4.84 -20.97
N ASP A 211 -7.45 4.59 -21.88
CA ASP A 211 -8.58 3.69 -21.63
C ASP A 211 -8.10 2.24 -21.58
N ASP A 212 -8.81 1.40 -20.81
CA ASP A 212 -8.56 -0.04 -20.73
C ASP A 212 -9.53 -0.89 -21.58
N ASN A 213 -10.23 -0.25 -22.52
CA ASN A 213 -11.16 -0.88 -23.45
C ASN A 213 -12.28 -1.63 -22.71
N ARG A 214 -12.83 -1.02 -21.67
CA ARG A 214 -14.02 -1.51 -20.94
C ARG A 214 -15.25 -0.62 -21.13
N GLY A 215 -15.18 0.32 -22.08
CA GLY A 215 -16.31 1.14 -22.52
C GLY A 215 -16.36 2.56 -21.95
N LEU A 216 -15.39 2.95 -21.12
CA LEU A 216 -15.32 4.30 -20.56
C LEU A 216 -14.80 5.33 -21.58
N GLY A 217 -13.86 4.93 -22.45
CA GLY A 217 -13.33 5.77 -23.54
C GLY A 217 -12.37 6.87 -23.08
N GLN A 218 -11.84 6.79 -21.86
CA GLN A 218 -10.85 7.72 -21.32
C GLN A 218 -9.98 7.06 -20.23
N GLY A 219 -8.80 7.64 -19.99
CA GLY A 219 -7.96 7.29 -18.84
C GLY A 219 -8.43 7.93 -17.53
N VAL A 220 -7.71 7.65 -16.44
CA VAL A 220 -7.91 8.27 -15.12
C VAL A 220 -6.91 9.43 -14.98
N THR A 221 -7.36 10.64 -15.28
CA THR A 221 -6.48 11.84 -15.34
C THR A 221 -7.01 13.05 -14.56
N ASP A 222 -8.07 12.87 -13.80
CA ASP A 222 -8.79 13.88 -13.04
C ASP A 222 -8.50 13.82 -11.54
N ASN A 223 -7.33 13.25 -11.16
CA ASN A 223 -6.90 13.13 -9.76
C ASN A 223 -6.95 14.47 -9.02
N LYS A 224 -7.32 14.41 -7.74
CA LYS A 224 -7.29 15.53 -6.80
C LYS A 224 -6.41 15.16 -5.62
N LEU A 225 -6.18 16.14 -4.74
CA LEU A 225 -5.61 15.87 -3.42
C LEU A 225 -6.52 14.89 -2.67
N THR A 226 -6.02 13.68 -2.43
CA THR A 226 -6.80 12.58 -1.87
C THR A 226 -6.27 12.25 -0.48
N ALA A 227 -7.12 12.41 0.54
CA ALA A 227 -6.79 12.04 1.91
C ALA A 227 -7.29 10.62 2.20
N SER A 228 -6.42 9.79 2.78
CA SER A 228 -6.75 8.48 3.32
C SER A 228 -6.46 8.45 4.81
N LEU A 229 -7.37 7.84 5.58
CA LEU A 229 -7.24 7.68 7.02
C LEU A 229 -7.34 6.20 7.40
N TYR A 230 -6.47 5.78 8.31
CA TYR A 230 -6.42 4.42 8.81
C TYR A 230 -6.19 4.39 10.31
N ARG A 231 -6.59 3.26 10.92
CA ARG A 231 -6.14 2.88 12.26
C ARG A 231 -5.48 1.52 12.21
N LEU A 232 -4.26 1.44 12.74
CA LEU A 232 -3.51 0.21 12.85
C LEU A 232 -3.59 -0.30 14.29
N LEU A 233 -4.15 -1.48 14.46
CA LEU A 233 -4.22 -2.20 15.72
C LEU A 233 -3.24 -3.36 15.67
N VAL A 234 -2.50 -3.55 16.76
CA VAL A 234 -1.66 -4.73 16.97
C VAL A 234 -2.13 -5.36 18.27
N GLU A 235 -2.53 -6.62 18.19
CA GLU A 235 -3.24 -7.34 19.25
C GLU A 235 -2.56 -8.68 19.52
N ASP A 236 -2.53 -9.08 20.79
CA ASP A 236 -2.17 -10.44 21.18
C ASP A 236 -3.33 -11.40 20.84
N ARG A 237 -3.01 -12.64 20.45
CA ARG A 237 -4.01 -13.67 20.11
C ARG A 237 -4.19 -14.76 21.18
N ARG A 238 -3.53 -14.61 22.32
CA ARG A 238 -3.61 -15.54 23.45
C ARG A 238 -4.48 -14.98 24.55
#